data_AF-A0A7X8ELR7-F1
#
_entry.id   AF-A0A7X8ELR7-F1
#
_cell.length_a   1.000
_cell.length_b   1.000
_cell.length_c   1.000
_cell.angle_alpha   90.00
_cell.angle_beta   90.00
_cell.angle_gamma   90.00
#
_symmetry.space_group_name_H-M   'P 1'
#
loop_
_entity.id
_entity.type
_entity.pdbx_description
1 polymer ?
#
loop_
_entity_poly.entity_id
_entity_poly.type
_entity_poly.pdbx_seq_one_letter_code
_entity_poly.pdbx_strand_id
1 'polypeptide(L)'
;MQRVSNPMVQKLMLADMHNNLARLLQYQHQLATGKKHSRPSDHPIDVVRELSLHTALTENKQYIRNQDDAMTWLSNTDTAFNQMMDIAHRIRELTIYAGNGALGPGETEAIAAEIKELREELMNTANYSVEGRYLLSGLSTGVRPFEQDAAGNVVYKGNDGKVVYELEKGVTGNVSFHGREVFPAEYQTNSLTSVELPMDFLWTGRDEKLQIFVGGRQVSVHIPEDWTDRNINGSVDLSDYNRFRDDGELRGLTLDQIAELISESFEMGNVSRLISVRVDKDMANGTQRLVFTSHTGEPIQVTGWPETDRKQQIQSIAGEQLNPAWTATSDGTMRIYVPGGLDVTIDVIAGDTLQDVADKITQNVQGIEARISPRDVVTGNVSLVVSANKPDFQFNMDLTGGAIELFSTSADPVTLASEESLRPMDHSHIDLASLFGMETTLKSRQ
;
A
#
# COMPACT_ATOMS: atom_id res chain seq x y z
N MET A 1 84.02 19.58 30.17
CA MET A 1 83.72 18.19 29.76
C MET A 1 83.91 17.28 30.96
N GLN A 2 82.87 16.56 31.39
CA GLN A 2 83.04 15.51 32.41
C GLN A 2 83.87 14.36 31.81
N ARG A 3 84.90 13.89 32.50
CA ARG A 3 85.71 12.72 32.09
C ARG A 3 84.88 11.45 32.28
N VAL A 4 84.54 10.78 31.20
CA VAL A 4 84.03 9.40 31.25
C VAL A 4 85.20 8.49 31.62
N SER A 5 85.04 7.72 32.72
CA SER A 5 86.07 6.77 33.17
C SER A 5 85.78 5.37 32.59
N ASN A 6 86.83 4.57 32.34
CA ASN A 6 86.70 3.17 31.89
C ASN A 6 85.67 2.32 32.69
N PRO A 7 85.59 2.41 34.04
CA PRO A 7 84.55 1.71 34.81
C PRO A 7 83.13 2.23 34.55
N MET A 8 82.95 3.49 34.13
CA MET A 8 81.65 4.03 33.72
C MET A 8 81.18 3.43 32.39
N VAL A 9 82.10 3.23 31.44
CA VAL A 9 81.82 2.56 30.14
C VAL A 9 81.43 1.10 30.34
N GLN A 10 82.15 0.39 31.21
CA GLN A 10 81.84 -1.02 31.54
C GLN A 10 80.49 -1.17 32.23
N LYS A 11 80.14 -0.27 33.17
CA LYS A 11 78.82 -0.26 33.81
C LYS A 11 77.69 0.05 32.83
N LEU A 12 77.90 0.98 31.90
CA LEU A 12 76.94 1.29 30.84
C LEU A 12 76.68 0.07 29.96
N MET A 13 77.74 -0.61 29.51
CA MET A 13 77.64 -1.83 28.70
C MET A 13 76.90 -2.97 29.41
N LEU A 14 77.16 -3.18 30.70
CA LEU A 14 76.43 -4.17 31.50
C LEU A 14 74.96 -3.81 31.67
N ALA A 15 74.64 -2.53 31.92
CA ALA A 15 73.26 -2.06 31.98
C ALA A 15 72.53 -2.28 30.65
N ASP A 16 73.18 -2.01 29.51
CA ASP A 16 72.64 -2.26 28.17
C ASP A 16 72.39 -3.75 27.92
N MET A 17 73.30 -4.64 28.34
CA MET A 17 73.10 -6.09 28.25
C MET A 17 71.91 -6.56 29.08
N HIS A 18 71.76 -6.07 30.32
CA HIS A 18 70.61 -6.40 31.15
C HIS A 18 69.29 -5.90 30.54
N ASN A 19 69.28 -4.69 29.97
CA ASN A 19 68.12 -4.15 29.24
C ASN A 19 67.78 -4.98 27.99
N ASN A 20 68.78 -5.51 27.28
CA ASN A 20 68.58 -6.39 26.13
C ASN A 20 68.01 -7.75 26.55
N LEU A 21 68.53 -8.35 27.62
CA LEU A 21 68.01 -9.61 28.15
C LEU A 21 66.56 -9.47 28.62
N ALA A 22 66.22 -8.37 29.29
CA ALA A 22 64.85 -8.09 29.72
C ALA A 22 63.88 -7.99 28.52
N ARG A 23 64.28 -7.30 27.45
CA ARG A 23 63.49 -7.20 26.21
C ARG A 23 63.32 -8.55 25.52
N LEU A 24 64.36 -9.37 25.46
CA LEU A 24 64.30 -10.71 24.87
C LEU A 24 63.33 -11.61 25.64
N LEU A 25 63.41 -11.62 26.98
CA LEU A 25 62.50 -12.39 27.83
C LEU A 25 61.04 -11.94 27.66
N GLN A 26 60.81 -10.63 27.51
CA GLN A 26 59.47 -10.10 27.22
C GLN A 26 58.94 -10.61 25.88
N TYR A 27 59.74 -10.55 24.81
CA TYR A 27 59.32 -11.06 23.50
C TYR A 27 59.11 -12.58 23.50
N GLN A 28 59.95 -13.34 24.20
CA GLN A 28 59.72 -14.78 24.37
C GLN A 28 58.41 -15.05 25.10
N HIS A 29 58.07 -14.25 26.11
CA HIS A 29 56.78 -14.38 26.81
C HIS A 29 55.58 -14.02 25.92
N GLN A 30 55.70 -12.96 25.11
CA GLN A 30 54.67 -12.58 24.13
C GLN A 30 54.49 -13.66 23.06
N LEU A 31 55.58 -14.25 22.55
CA LEU A 31 55.53 -15.36 21.60
C LEU A 31 54.90 -16.61 22.20
N ALA A 32 55.21 -16.94 23.46
CA ALA A 32 54.64 -18.10 24.14
C ALA A 32 53.13 -17.93 24.43
N THR A 33 52.69 -16.71 24.76
CA THR A 33 51.28 -16.42 25.10
C THR A 33 50.43 -16.02 23.89
N GLY A 34 51.06 -15.58 22.79
CA GLY A 34 50.40 -14.93 21.66
C GLY A 34 49.80 -13.57 22.00
N LYS A 35 50.04 -13.04 23.20
CA LYS A 35 49.48 -11.77 23.68
C LYS A 35 50.56 -10.69 23.68
N LYS A 36 50.22 -9.50 23.17
CA LYS A 36 51.11 -8.34 23.18
C LYS A 36 51.31 -7.78 24.59
N HIS A 37 50.26 -7.81 25.43
CA HIS A 37 50.28 -7.34 26.81
C HIS A 37 49.84 -8.47 27.74
N SER A 38 50.69 -8.85 28.68
CA SER A 38 50.37 -9.92 29.65
C SER A 38 49.91 -9.35 30.98
N ARG A 39 50.28 -8.11 31.31
CA ARG A 39 49.94 -7.43 32.56
C ARG A 39 49.32 -6.07 32.28
N PRO A 40 48.32 -5.65 33.08
CA PRO A 40 47.77 -4.29 33.00
C PRO A 40 48.83 -3.19 33.18
N SER A 41 49.93 -3.47 33.88
CA SER A 41 51.05 -2.56 34.07
C SER A 41 51.87 -2.28 32.81
N ASP A 42 51.84 -3.18 31.81
CA ASP A 42 52.70 -3.07 30.62
C ASP A 42 52.23 -1.96 29.70
N HIS A 43 50.91 -1.78 29.56
CA HIS A 43 50.29 -0.66 28.86
C HIS A 43 48.83 -0.46 29.31
N PRO A 44 48.58 0.34 30.37
CA PRO A 44 47.26 0.44 31.00
C PRO A 44 46.13 0.86 30.05
N ILE A 45 46.38 1.76 29.09
CA ILE A 45 45.36 2.28 28.16
C ILE A 45 44.90 1.19 27.20
N ASP A 46 45.83 0.58 26.46
CA ASP A 46 45.56 -0.53 25.55
C ASP A 46 44.87 -1.72 26.24
N VAL A 47 45.29 -2.09 27.45
CA VAL A 47 44.68 -3.20 28.19
C VAL A 47 43.24 -2.87 28.63
N VAL A 48 42.95 -1.63 29.04
CA VAL A 48 41.57 -1.21 29.35
C VAL A 48 40.69 -1.28 28.09
N ARG A 49 41.21 -0.86 26.93
CA ARG A 49 40.50 -0.99 25.66
C ARG A 49 40.27 -2.46 25.30
N GLU A 50 41.26 -3.32 25.43
CA GLU A 50 41.14 -4.76 25.19
C GLU A 50 40.06 -5.39 26.09
N LEU A 51 40.05 -5.06 27.38
CA LEU A 51 39.05 -5.55 28.34
C LEU A 51 37.63 -5.08 27.98
N SER A 52 37.48 -3.82 27.56
CA SER A 52 36.20 -3.28 27.11
C SER A 52 35.67 -4.03 25.86
N LEU A 53 36.55 -4.35 24.92
CA LEU A 53 36.21 -5.13 23.73
C LEU A 53 35.86 -6.57 24.09
N HIS A 54 36.59 -7.18 25.03
CA HIS A 54 36.28 -8.54 25.50
C HIS A 54 34.93 -8.61 26.22
N THR A 55 34.60 -7.58 27.00
CA THR A 55 33.29 -7.44 27.65
C THR A 55 32.20 -7.31 26.58
N ALA A 56 32.38 -6.42 25.60
CA ALA A 56 31.43 -6.25 24.50
C ALA A 56 31.25 -7.55 23.67
N LEU A 57 32.32 -8.32 23.43
CA LEU A 57 32.24 -9.63 22.79
C LEU A 57 31.45 -10.64 23.61
N THR A 58 31.59 -10.61 24.94
CA THR A 58 30.88 -11.53 25.84
C THR A 58 29.40 -11.16 25.92
N GLU A 59 29.08 -9.87 26.00
CA GLU A 59 27.72 -9.33 25.90
C GLU A 59 27.07 -9.73 24.57
N ASN A 60 27.75 -9.50 23.43
CA ASN A 60 27.24 -9.90 22.11
C ASN A 60 26.99 -11.41 22.00
N LYS A 61 27.86 -12.25 22.57
CA LYS A 61 27.61 -13.70 22.61
C LYS A 61 26.38 -14.05 23.44
N GLN A 62 26.07 -13.30 24.49
CA GLN A 62 24.83 -13.49 25.25
C GLN A 62 23.62 -13.03 24.44
N TYR A 63 23.70 -11.89 23.76
CA TYR A 63 22.63 -11.40 22.90
C TYR A 63 22.29 -12.37 21.77
N ILE A 64 23.30 -12.98 21.12
CA ILE A 64 23.08 -14.01 20.11
C ILE A 64 22.32 -15.21 20.71
N ARG A 65 22.72 -15.71 21.88
CA ARG A 65 22.00 -16.79 22.57
C ARG A 65 20.56 -16.39 22.91
N ASN A 66 20.34 -15.16 23.39
CA ASN A 66 19.00 -14.66 23.67
C ASN A 66 18.14 -14.60 22.41
N GLN A 67 18.72 -14.22 21.26
CA GLN A 67 18.03 -14.21 19.96
C GLN A 67 17.69 -15.63 19.50
N ASP A 68 18.61 -16.58 19.63
CA ASP A 68 18.37 -17.99 19.27
C ASP A 68 17.26 -18.62 20.13
N ASP A 69 17.27 -18.33 21.44
CA ASP A 69 16.22 -18.76 22.38
C ASP A 69 14.87 -18.12 22.02
N ALA A 70 14.86 -16.82 21.71
CA ALA A 70 13.68 -16.09 21.27
C ALA A 70 13.07 -16.66 19.98
N MET A 71 13.91 -16.96 18.97
CA MET A 71 13.47 -17.58 17.73
C MET A 71 12.90 -18.97 17.96
N THR A 72 13.54 -19.77 18.81
CA THR A 72 13.05 -21.10 19.17
C THR A 72 11.70 -21.01 19.88
N TRP A 73 11.54 -20.07 20.81
CA TRP A 73 10.28 -19.84 21.51
C TRP A 73 9.15 -19.42 20.54
N LEU A 74 9.43 -18.46 19.66
CA LEU A 74 8.47 -17.96 18.67
C LEU A 74 8.08 -19.04 17.66
N SER A 75 9.04 -19.83 17.17
CA SER A 75 8.79 -20.94 16.23
C SER A 75 7.88 -22.03 16.82
N ASN A 76 8.13 -22.41 18.08
CA ASN A 76 7.25 -23.35 18.78
C ASN A 76 5.85 -22.76 19.03
N THR A 77 5.78 -21.46 19.33
CA THR A 77 4.49 -20.77 19.52
C THR A 77 3.71 -20.68 18.22
N ASP A 78 4.37 -20.37 17.10
CA ASP A 78 3.76 -20.35 15.78
C ASP A 78 3.23 -21.73 15.37
N THR A 79 4.01 -22.78 15.62
CA THR A 79 3.57 -24.17 15.38
C THR A 79 2.32 -24.52 16.20
N ALA A 80 2.29 -24.13 17.48
CA ALA A 80 1.12 -24.35 18.33
C ALA A 80 -0.09 -23.55 17.84
N PHE A 81 0.08 -22.30 17.38
CA PHE A 81 -1.00 -21.50 16.81
C PHE A 81 -1.53 -22.04 15.48
N ASN A 82 -0.67 -22.54 14.61
CA ASN A 82 -1.08 -23.20 13.37
C ASN A 82 -1.97 -24.43 13.68
N GLN A 83 -1.57 -25.26 14.64
CA GLN A 83 -2.39 -26.40 15.09
C GLN A 83 -3.73 -25.95 15.69
N MET A 84 -3.75 -24.91 16.52
CA MET A 84 -5.00 -24.35 17.06
C MET A 84 -5.91 -23.81 15.95
N MET A 85 -5.32 -23.20 14.92
CA MET A 85 -6.05 -22.67 13.77
C MET A 85 -6.68 -23.78 12.94
N ASP A 86 -5.96 -24.87 12.69
CA ASP A 86 -6.48 -26.05 11.99
C ASP A 86 -7.67 -26.69 12.74
N ILE A 87 -7.55 -26.82 14.07
CA ILE A 87 -8.63 -27.31 14.93
C ILE A 87 -9.85 -26.37 14.84
N ALA A 88 -9.63 -25.06 14.91
CA ALA A 88 -10.72 -24.07 14.80
C ALA A 88 -11.39 -24.11 13.41
N HIS A 89 -10.63 -24.29 12.34
CA HIS A 89 -11.17 -24.48 10.99
C HIS A 89 -12.04 -25.73 10.92
N ARG A 90 -11.58 -26.86 11.47
CA ARG A 90 -12.37 -28.10 11.52
C ARG A 90 -13.67 -27.92 12.30
N ILE A 91 -13.62 -27.27 13.47
CA ILE A 91 -14.83 -26.98 14.26
C ILE A 91 -15.80 -26.12 13.43
N ARG A 92 -15.32 -25.11 12.71
CA ARG A 92 -16.15 -24.26 11.84
C ARG A 92 -16.80 -25.06 10.72
N GLU A 93 -16.06 -25.93 10.04
CA GLU A 93 -16.58 -26.82 9.00
C GLU A 93 -17.72 -27.70 9.53
N LEU A 94 -17.49 -28.37 10.66
CA LEU A 94 -18.48 -29.22 11.32
C LEU A 94 -19.73 -28.42 11.74
N THR A 95 -19.54 -27.19 12.22
CA THR A 95 -20.65 -26.31 12.62
C THR A 95 -21.48 -25.85 11.42
N ILE A 96 -20.83 -25.49 10.31
CA ILE A 96 -21.53 -25.14 9.06
C ILE A 96 -22.29 -26.35 8.53
N TYR A 97 -21.66 -27.53 8.55
CA TYR A 97 -22.30 -28.77 8.13
C TYR A 97 -23.51 -29.12 9.01
N ALA A 98 -23.38 -28.99 10.34
CA ALA A 98 -24.47 -29.17 11.31
C ALA A 98 -25.63 -28.17 11.12
N GLY A 99 -25.36 -26.98 10.57
CA GLY A 99 -26.37 -25.99 10.21
C GLY A 99 -27.26 -26.38 9.03
N ASN A 100 -26.95 -27.47 8.33
CA ASN A 100 -27.78 -27.98 7.23
C ASN A 100 -29.01 -28.73 7.79
N GLY A 101 -30.21 -28.24 7.49
CA GLY A 101 -31.47 -28.77 8.02
C GLY A 101 -31.86 -30.19 7.57
N ALA A 102 -31.07 -30.83 6.71
CA ALA A 102 -31.29 -32.20 6.24
C ALA A 102 -30.72 -33.30 7.16
N LEU A 103 -29.94 -32.94 8.20
CA LEU A 103 -29.26 -33.90 9.07
C LEU A 103 -30.18 -34.53 10.12
N GLY A 104 -29.97 -35.83 10.38
CA GLY A 104 -30.70 -36.56 11.42
C GLY A 104 -30.17 -36.32 12.85
N PRO A 105 -30.94 -36.69 13.89
CA PRO A 105 -30.50 -36.58 15.29
C PRO A 105 -29.22 -37.37 15.61
N GLY A 106 -29.03 -38.54 14.99
CA GLY A 106 -27.82 -39.34 15.20
C GLY A 106 -26.56 -38.75 14.57
N GLU A 107 -26.71 -38.07 13.42
CA GLU A 107 -25.58 -37.41 12.74
C GLU A 107 -25.14 -36.16 13.51
N THR A 108 -26.11 -35.39 14.02
CA THR A 108 -25.83 -34.21 14.86
C THR A 108 -25.18 -34.59 16.20
N GLU A 109 -25.56 -35.72 16.81
CA GLU A 109 -24.89 -36.25 18.01
C GLU A 109 -23.44 -36.69 17.73
N ALA A 110 -23.20 -37.34 16.59
CA ALA A 110 -21.84 -37.71 16.17
C ALA A 110 -20.96 -36.48 15.93
N ILE A 111 -21.49 -35.44 15.28
CA ILE A 111 -20.78 -34.16 15.08
C ILE A 111 -20.48 -33.49 16.44
N ALA A 112 -21.43 -33.51 17.38
CA ALA A 112 -21.21 -32.96 18.72
C ALA A 112 -20.09 -33.71 19.48
N ALA A 113 -20.00 -35.03 19.33
CA ALA A 113 -18.92 -35.82 19.89
C ALA A 113 -17.56 -35.44 19.27
N GLU A 114 -17.46 -35.29 17.96
CA GLU A 114 -16.24 -34.86 17.26
C GLU A 114 -15.81 -33.45 17.71
N ILE A 115 -16.74 -32.50 17.82
CA ILE A 115 -16.45 -31.15 18.34
C ILE A 115 -15.93 -31.20 19.79
N LYS A 116 -16.46 -32.11 20.62
CA LYS A 116 -15.99 -32.27 22.00
C LYS A 116 -14.55 -32.79 22.04
N GLU A 117 -14.19 -33.74 21.19
CA GLU A 117 -12.81 -34.24 21.07
C GLU A 117 -11.87 -33.14 20.57
N LEU A 118 -12.27 -32.38 19.55
CA LEU A 118 -11.50 -31.24 19.04
C LEU A 118 -11.30 -30.15 20.10
N ARG A 119 -12.29 -29.92 20.98
CA ARG A 119 -12.14 -29.01 22.13
C ARG A 119 -11.08 -29.50 23.12
N GLU A 120 -11.03 -30.80 23.38
CA GLU A 120 -10.01 -31.40 24.25
C GLU A 120 -8.62 -31.33 23.62
N GLU A 121 -8.52 -31.57 22.31
CA GLU A 121 -7.30 -31.38 21.54
C GLU A 121 -6.81 -29.93 21.59
N LEU A 122 -7.71 -28.96 21.35
CA LEU A 122 -7.39 -27.53 21.43
C LEU A 122 -6.84 -27.15 22.82
N MET A 123 -7.44 -27.68 23.89
CA MET A 123 -6.98 -27.45 25.25
C MET A 123 -5.59 -28.07 25.51
N ASN A 124 -5.29 -29.22 24.91
CA ASN A 124 -3.98 -29.84 25.02
C ASN A 124 -2.92 -29.04 24.26
N THR A 125 -3.22 -28.57 23.05
CA THR A 125 -2.35 -27.70 22.26
C THR A 125 -2.13 -26.35 22.94
N ALA A 126 -3.17 -25.77 23.55
CA ALA A 126 -3.05 -24.53 24.34
C ALA A 126 -2.20 -24.70 25.61
N ASN A 127 -2.05 -25.93 26.09
CA ASN A 127 -1.18 -26.32 27.20
C ASN A 127 0.15 -26.92 26.71
N TYR A 128 0.55 -26.69 25.46
CA TYR A 128 1.83 -27.19 24.95
C TYR A 128 3.01 -26.60 25.73
N SER A 129 3.97 -27.47 26.07
CA SER A 129 5.15 -27.13 26.86
C SER A 129 6.43 -27.44 26.12
N VAL A 130 7.37 -26.50 26.11
CA VAL A 130 8.72 -26.65 25.57
C VAL A 130 9.70 -26.64 26.73
N GLU A 131 10.50 -27.69 26.88
CA GLU A 131 11.47 -27.82 27.99
C GLU A 131 10.87 -27.63 29.39
N GLY A 132 9.61 -28.05 29.58
CA GLY A 132 8.87 -27.89 30.84
C GLY A 132 8.31 -26.48 31.07
N ARG A 133 8.38 -25.59 30.08
CA ARG A 133 7.79 -24.24 30.10
C ARG A 133 6.56 -24.19 29.20
N TYR A 134 5.43 -23.76 29.75
CA TYR A 134 4.19 -23.58 29.01
C TYR A 134 4.19 -22.29 28.21
N LEU A 135 3.89 -22.38 26.91
CA LEU A 135 4.00 -21.24 25.99
C LEU A 135 3.00 -20.11 26.31
N LEU A 136 1.78 -20.47 26.72
CA LEU A 136 0.66 -19.53 26.94
C LEU A 136 0.43 -19.13 28.41
N SER A 137 1.41 -19.35 29.28
CA SER A 137 1.28 -19.08 30.73
C SER A 137 1.77 -17.69 31.16
N GLY A 138 2.25 -16.87 30.21
CA GLY A 138 2.87 -15.58 30.47
C GLY A 138 4.23 -15.73 31.15
N LEU A 139 4.51 -14.94 32.18
CA LEU A 139 5.72 -15.07 33.01
C LEU A 139 5.71 -16.34 33.89
N SER A 140 4.54 -16.94 34.13
CA SER A 140 4.37 -18.11 35.00
C SER A 140 4.61 -19.42 34.24
N THR A 141 5.77 -19.53 33.57
CA THR A 141 6.13 -20.62 32.65
C THR A 141 6.01 -22.04 33.21
N GLY A 142 6.10 -22.23 34.53
CA GLY A 142 5.95 -23.54 35.18
C GLY A 142 4.51 -23.95 35.52
N VAL A 143 3.52 -23.09 35.27
CA VAL A 143 2.11 -23.36 35.60
C VAL A 143 1.35 -23.69 34.33
N ARG A 144 0.54 -24.75 34.37
CA ARG A 144 -0.35 -25.11 33.27
C ARG A 144 -1.37 -23.99 33.03
N PRO A 145 -1.43 -23.38 31.84
CA PRO A 145 -2.22 -22.17 31.61
C PRO A 145 -3.73 -22.43 31.66
N PHE A 146 -4.20 -23.57 31.12
CA PHE A 146 -5.64 -23.89 31.05
C PHE A 146 -5.95 -25.18 31.79
N GLU A 147 -6.87 -25.11 32.75
CA GLU A 147 -7.39 -26.26 33.50
C GLU A 147 -8.92 -26.27 33.48
N GLN A 148 -9.53 -27.46 33.52
CA GLN A 148 -10.98 -27.59 33.69
C GLN A 148 -11.33 -27.57 35.18
N ASP A 149 -12.32 -26.76 35.56
CA ASP A 149 -12.92 -26.80 36.88
C ASP A 149 -13.83 -28.03 37.06
N ALA A 150 -14.30 -28.26 38.30
CA ALA A 150 -15.19 -29.38 38.60
C ALA A 150 -16.58 -29.27 37.92
N ALA A 151 -16.91 -28.12 37.35
CA ALA A 151 -18.13 -27.86 36.59
C ALA A 151 -17.91 -28.00 35.05
N GLY A 152 -16.70 -28.32 34.60
CA GLY A 152 -16.34 -28.49 33.20
C GLY A 152 -15.96 -27.21 32.45
N ASN A 153 -15.85 -26.07 33.14
CA ASN A 153 -15.43 -24.79 32.57
C ASN A 153 -13.90 -24.71 32.51
N VAL A 154 -13.37 -24.11 31.44
CA VAL A 154 -11.93 -23.88 31.30
C VAL A 154 -11.54 -22.59 32.03
N VAL A 155 -10.67 -22.70 33.03
CA VAL A 155 -10.13 -21.58 33.82
C VAL A 155 -8.67 -21.34 33.44
N TYR A 156 -8.34 -20.08 33.17
CA TYR A 156 -6.96 -19.66 32.94
C TYR A 156 -6.25 -19.41 34.28
N LYS A 157 -5.11 -20.08 34.50
CA LYS A 157 -4.27 -19.97 35.71
C LYS A 157 -2.91 -19.31 35.46
N GLY A 158 -2.63 -18.88 34.22
CA GLY A 158 -1.43 -18.11 33.91
C GLY A 158 -1.53 -16.65 34.35
N ASN A 159 -0.51 -15.86 34.02
CA ASN A 159 -0.51 -14.41 34.26
C ASN A 159 -0.54 -13.63 32.93
N ASP A 160 -0.68 -12.31 33.03
CA ASP A 160 -0.73 -11.39 31.87
C ASP A 160 0.64 -10.76 31.54
N GLY A 161 1.71 -11.23 32.20
CA GLY A 161 3.05 -10.73 31.96
C GLY A 161 3.67 -11.34 30.69
N LYS A 162 4.51 -10.56 30.01
CA LYS A 162 5.27 -11.02 28.83
C LYS A 162 6.73 -11.25 29.19
N VAL A 163 7.30 -12.37 28.74
CA VAL A 163 8.72 -12.68 28.78
C VAL A 163 9.44 -11.78 27.76
N VAL A 164 10.48 -11.11 28.24
CA VAL A 164 11.26 -10.13 27.48
C VAL A 164 12.70 -10.62 27.39
N TYR A 165 13.27 -10.60 26.20
CA TYR A 165 14.68 -10.89 25.95
C TYR A 165 15.41 -9.62 25.54
N GLU A 166 16.62 -9.41 26.06
CA GLU A 166 17.51 -8.35 25.60
C GLU A 166 18.24 -8.86 24.34
N LEU A 167 17.97 -8.21 23.19
CA LEU A 167 18.47 -8.61 21.87
C LEU A 167 19.74 -7.86 21.47
N GLU A 168 19.91 -6.66 22.00
CA GLU A 168 21.12 -5.84 21.91
C GLU A 168 21.18 -4.97 23.18
N LYS A 169 22.31 -4.33 23.43
CA LYS A 169 22.49 -3.39 24.54
C LYS A 169 21.38 -2.34 24.57
N GLY A 170 20.45 -2.47 25.53
CA GLY A 170 19.33 -1.56 25.70
C GLY A 170 18.16 -1.75 24.73
N VAL A 171 18.18 -2.80 23.89
CA VAL A 171 17.07 -3.17 23.00
C VAL A 171 16.45 -4.46 23.50
N THR A 172 15.20 -4.37 23.92
CA THR A 172 14.42 -5.50 24.46
C THR A 172 13.30 -5.89 23.50
N GLY A 173 13.12 -7.20 23.29
CA GLY A 173 12.03 -7.76 22.49
C GLY A 173 11.11 -8.65 23.32
N ASN A 174 9.81 -8.51 23.11
CA ASN A 174 8.79 -9.39 23.70
C ASN A 174 8.67 -10.66 22.86
N VAL A 175 8.70 -11.85 23.48
CA VAL A 175 8.67 -13.12 22.73
C VAL A 175 7.54 -14.05 23.15
N SER A 176 6.89 -13.81 24.30
CA SER A 176 5.80 -14.66 24.77
C SER A 176 4.44 -14.01 24.57
N PHE A 177 3.44 -14.86 24.33
CA PHE A 177 2.03 -14.52 24.37
C PHE A 177 1.39 -15.15 25.61
N HIS A 178 0.45 -14.47 26.25
CA HIS A 178 -0.29 -15.05 27.38
C HIS A 178 -1.65 -15.58 26.93
N GLY A 179 -2.19 -16.57 27.64
CA GLY A 179 -3.42 -17.24 27.25
C GLY A 179 -4.64 -16.32 27.15
N ARG A 180 -4.68 -15.21 27.90
CA ARG A 180 -5.74 -14.18 27.77
C ARG A 180 -5.66 -13.33 26.50
N GLU A 181 -4.50 -13.24 25.86
CA GLU A 181 -4.31 -12.51 24.60
C GLU A 181 -4.85 -13.36 23.44
N VAL A 182 -4.68 -14.68 23.54
CA VAL A 182 -5.16 -15.66 22.56
C VAL A 182 -6.64 -15.99 22.78
N PHE A 183 -7.05 -16.17 24.04
CA PHE A 183 -8.40 -16.50 24.47
C PHE A 183 -8.92 -15.44 25.45
N PRO A 184 -9.44 -14.31 24.94
CA PRO A 184 -9.98 -13.24 25.77
C PRO A 184 -11.21 -13.73 26.55
N ALA A 185 -11.39 -13.24 27.78
CA ALA A 185 -12.55 -13.56 28.60
C ALA A 185 -13.85 -12.94 28.05
N GLU A 186 -13.72 -11.77 27.42
CA GLU A 186 -14.79 -11.05 26.75
C GLU A 186 -14.33 -10.69 25.34
N TYR A 187 -15.08 -11.12 24.33
CA TYR A 187 -14.87 -10.66 22.97
C TYR A 187 -15.52 -9.28 22.84
N GLN A 188 -14.71 -8.23 22.81
CA GLN A 188 -15.17 -6.91 22.40
C GLN A 188 -15.07 -6.85 20.88
N THR A 189 -16.17 -6.52 20.22
CA THR A 189 -16.19 -6.20 18.78
C THR A 189 -16.48 -4.71 18.64
N ASN A 190 -15.58 -4.00 17.98
CA ASN A 190 -15.86 -2.60 17.61
C ASN A 190 -16.44 -2.61 16.20
N SER A 191 -17.54 -1.89 16.03
CA SER A 191 -18.16 -1.69 14.72
C SER A 191 -18.14 -0.22 14.33
N LEU A 192 -17.77 0.07 13.10
CA LEU A 192 -17.92 1.39 12.48
C LEU A 192 -19.02 1.30 11.42
N THR A 193 -20.04 2.15 11.55
CA THR A 193 -21.20 2.16 10.65
C THR A 193 -21.25 3.47 9.87
N SER A 194 -21.54 3.39 8.57
CA SER A 194 -21.83 4.58 7.77
C SER A 194 -23.16 5.23 8.15
N VAL A 195 -23.34 6.46 7.66
CA VAL A 195 -24.66 7.09 7.54
C VAL A 195 -25.59 6.18 6.72
N GLU A 196 -26.89 6.24 7.03
CA GLU A 196 -27.92 5.53 6.28
C GLU A 196 -28.11 6.14 4.89
N LEU A 197 -27.98 5.32 3.86
CA LEU A 197 -28.11 5.68 2.46
C LEU A 197 -29.38 5.05 1.87
N PRO A 198 -30.01 5.66 0.86
CA PRO A 198 -31.09 5.03 0.11
C PRO A 198 -30.65 3.75 -0.61
N MET A 199 -31.59 2.83 -0.89
CA MET A 199 -31.28 1.59 -1.63
C MET A 199 -30.83 1.81 -3.08
N ASP A 200 -31.27 2.89 -3.70
CA ASP A 200 -30.88 3.31 -5.05
C ASP A 200 -29.60 4.15 -5.06
N PHE A 201 -28.88 4.23 -3.94
CA PHE A 201 -27.60 4.92 -3.86
C PHE A 201 -26.58 4.33 -4.84
N LEU A 202 -26.00 5.23 -5.64
CA LEU A 202 -24.93 4.95 -6.57
C LEU A 202 -23.80 5.94 -6.31
N TRP A 203 -22.60 5.43 -6.06
CA TRP A 203 -21.41 6.27 -5.93
C TRP A 203 -20.85 6.59 -7.31
N THR A 204 -20.84 7.87 -7.66
CA THR A 204 -20.29 8.40 -8.92
C THR A 204 -19.08 9.30 -8.62
N GLY A 205 -18.31 8.97 -7.58
CA GLY A 205 -17.10 9.70 -7.19
C GLY A 205 -15.96 9.52 -8.19
N ARG A 206 -14.76 9.98 -7.84
CA ARG A 206 -13.53 9.71 -8.62
C ARG A 206 -12.78 8.53 -8.02
N ASP A 207 -11.75 8.05 -8.71
CA ASP A 207 -10.78 7.10 -8.16
C ASP A 207 -10.37 7.50 -6.74
N GLU A 208 -10.58 6.60 -5.79
CA GLU A 208 -10.34 6.84 -4.38
C GLU A 208 -9.43 5.78 -3.76
N LYS A 209 -8.63 6.21 -2.78
CA LYS A 209 -7.85 5.35 -1.90
C LYS A 209 -8.40 5.45 -0.50
N LEU A 210 -8.93 4.35 0.00
CA LEU A 210 -9.41 4.21 1.37
C LEU A 210 -8.34 3.54 2.22
N GLN A 211 -7.86 4.24 3.24
CA GLN A 211 -6.97 3.68 4.26
C GLN A 211 -7.78 3.32 5.49
N ILE A 212 -7.66 2.06 5.91
CA ILE A 212 -8.36 1.51 7.06
C ILE A 212 -7.32 1.04 8.06
N PHE A 213 -7.42 1.51 9.29
CA PHE A 213 -6.59 1.08 10.41
C PHE A 213 -7.40 0.25 11.40
N VAL A 214 -6.80 -0.83 11.87
CA VAL A 214 -7.29 -1.63 13.00
C VAL A 214 -6.14 -1.71 13.98
N GLY A 215 -6.26 -1.01 15.11
CA GLY A 215 -5.16 -0.83 16.05
C GLY A 215 -3.94 -0.20 15.37
N GLY A 216 -2.84 -0.95 15.27
CA GLY A 216 -1.59 -0.50 14.63
C GLY A 216 -1.39 -0.97 13.17
N ARG A 217 -2.36 -1.67 12.58
CA ARG A 217 -2.24 -2.26 11.23
C ARG A 217 -3.03 -1.44 10.22
N GLN A 218 -2.45 -1.21 9.04
CA GLN A 218 -3.05 -0.44 7.95
C GLN A 218 -3.38 -1.34 6.76
N VAL A 219 -4.53 -1.06 6.15
CA VAL A 219 -4.97 -1.66 4.88
C VAL A 219 -5.33 -0.53 3.93
N SER A 220 -4.91 -0.65 2.67
CA SER A 220 -5.30 0.30 1.63
C SER A 220 -6.19 -0.41 0.64
N VAL A 221 -7.36 0.17 0.39
CA VAL A 221 -8.33 -0.27 -0.60
C VAL A 221 -8.38 0.78 -1.69
N HIS A 222 -8.38 0.33 -2.94
CA HIS A 222 -8.61 1.20 -4.08
C HIS A 222 -10.06 1.03 -4.54
N ILE A 223 -10.79 2.14 -4.63
CA ILE A 223 -12.14 2.19 -5.17
C ILE A 223 -12.02 2.83 -6.55
N PRO A 224 -12.11 2.05 -7.63
CA PRO A 224 -11.97 2.57 -8.98
C PRO A 224 -13.24 3.32 -9.40
N GLU A 225 -13.06 4.30 -10.25
CA GLU A 225 -14.10 4.98 -11.00
C GLU A 225 -14.53 4.10 -12.19
N ASP A 226 -15.85 3.94 -12.36
CA ASP A 226 -16.42 3.27 -13.53
C ASP A 226 -17.02 4.32 -14.48
N TRP A 227 -16.27 4.71 -15.50
CA TRP A 227 -16.73 5.63 -16.54
C TRP A 227 -16.29 5.17 -17.93
N THR A 228 -17.06 5.56 -18.94
CA THR A 228 -16.71 5.35 -20.34
C THR A 228 -16.83 6.66 -21.11
N ASP A 229 -15.81 7.00 -21.91
CA ASP A 229 -15.69 8.18 -22.80
C ASP A 229 -16.76 8.27 -23.91
N ARG A 230 -17.81 7.47 -23.79
CA ARG A 230 -19.02 7.52 -24.59
C ARG A 230 -20.18 7.47 -23.63
N ASN A 231 -21.11 8.39 -23.80
CA ASN A 231 -22.34 8.41 -23.02
C ASN A 231 -23.05 7.06 -22.98
N ILE A 232 -23.47 6.67 -21.77
CA ILE A 232 -24.17 5.40 -21.53
C ILE A 232 -25.57 5.42 -22.17
N ASN A 233 -26.15 6.61 -22.34
CA ASN A 233 -27.47 6.81 -22.95
C ASN A 233 -27.49 6.58 -24.48
N GLY A 234 -26.34 6.37 -25.12
CA GLY A 234 -26.21 6.14 -26.57
C GLY A 234 -26.35 7.39 -27.45
N SER A 235 -26.52 8.58 -26.85
CA SER A 235 -26.33 9.88 -27.51
C SER A 235 -24.86 10.06 -27.86
N VAL A 236 -24.58 10.75 -28.97
CA VAL A 236 -23.22 11.17 -29.31
C VAL A 236 -23.13 12.65 -28.97
N ASP A 237 -22.35 12.98 -27.94
CA ASP A 237 -22.15 14.36 -27.52
C ASP A 237 -20.79 14.89 -28.01
N LEU A 238 -20.63 16.21 -28.08
CA LEU A 238 -19.39 16.88 -28.53
C LEU A 238 -18.16 16.53 -27.68
N SER A 239 -18.42 16.04 -26.48
CA SER A 239 -17.45 15.69 -25.47
C SER A 239 -17.07 14.20 -25.50
N ASP A 240 -17.83 13.34 -26.18
CA ASP A 240 -17.42 11.93 -26.36
C ASP A 240 -16.02 11.84 -27.01
N TYR A 241 -15.23 10.85 -26.60
CA TYR A 241 -13.86 10.58 -27.09
C TYR A 241 -12.84 11.67 -26.79
N ASN A 242 -13.14 12.59 -25.88
CA ASN A 242 -12.18 13.59 -25.42
C ASN A 242 -11.25 13.06 -24.31
N ARG A 243 -11.47 11.82 -23.83
CA ARG A 243 -10.78 11.17 -22.70
C ARG A 243 -10.90 11.92 -21.37
N PHE A 244 -11.90 12.77 -21.27
CA PHE A 244 -12.31 13.43 -20.05
C PHE A 244 -13.65 12.86 -19.63
N ARG A 245 -13.82 12.79 -18.31
CA ARG A 245 -15.10 12.47 -17.69
C ARG A 245 -16.10 13.60 -17.96
N ASP A 246 -17.28 13.25 -18.49
CA ASP A 246 -18.41 14.17 -18.61
C ASP A 246 -19.71 13.63 -17.98
N ASP A 247 -20.72 14.51 -17.86
CA ASP A 247 -22.00 14.19 -17.23
C ASP A 247 -22.83 13.27 -18.15
N GLY A 248 -23.08 12.02 -17.73
CA GLY A 248 -23.75 10.99 -18.53
C GLY A 248 -22.88 9.76 -18.90
N GLU A 249 -21.59 9.82 -18.59
CA GLU A 249 -20.59 8.78 -18.87
C GLU A 249 -20.25 7.88 -17.68
N LEU A 250 -20.72 8.26 -16.48
CA LEU A 250 -20.42 7.59 -15.22
C LEU A 250 -21.39 6.45 -14.96
N ARG A 251 -20.84 5.27 -14.71
CA ARG A 251 -21.55 4.15 -14.08
C ARG A 251 -21.31 4.25 -12.58
N GLY A 252 -22.36 4.52 -11.83
CA GLY A 252 -22.22 4.56 -10.38
C GLY A 252 -22.02 3.16 -9.79
N LEU A 253 -21.19 3.05 -8.76
CA LEU A 253 -21.03 1.81 -7.99
C LEU A 253 -22.11 1.70 -6.93
N THR A 254 -22.72 0.52 -6.82
CA THR A 254 -23.64 0.21 -5.71
C THR A 254 -22.86 -0.02 -4.42
N LEU A 255 -23.52 0.14 -3.28
CA LEU A 255 -22.90 -0.10 -1.97
C LEU A 255 -22.42 -1.55 -1.80
N ASP A 256 -23.11 -2.51 -2.42
CA ASP A 256 -22.70 -3.92 -2.44
C ASP A 256 -21.38 -4.12 -3.19
N GLN A 257 -21.23 -3.51 -4.38
CA GLN A 257 -19.99 -3.57 -5.16
C GLN A 257 -18.83 -2.93 -4.41
N ILE A 258 -19.06 -1.82 -3.71
CA ILE A 258 -18.04 -1.19 -2.86
C ILE A 258 -17.62 -2.13 -1.72
N ALA A 259 -18.59 -2.78 -1.06
CA ALA A 259 -18.29 -3.75 -0.01
C ALA A 259 -17.54 -4.97 -0.52
N GLU A 260 -17.85 -5.44 -1.74
CA GLU A 260 -17.14 -6.53 -2.42
C GLU A 260 -15.70 -6.14 -2.73
N LEU A 261 -15.44 -4.99 -3.34
CA LEU A 261 -14.09 -4.48 -3.62
C LEU A 261 -13.23 -4.33 -2.35
N ILE A 262 -13.84 -3.83 -1.27
CA ILE A 262 -13.19 -3.75 0.04
C ILE A 262 -12.88 -5.15 0.58
N SER A 263 -13.82 -6.09 0.47
CA SER A 263 -13.64 -7.47 0.94
C SER A 263 -12.55 -8.19 0.17
N GLU A 264 -12.52 -8.08 -1.16
CA GLU A 264 -11.45 -8.64 -2.00
C GLU A 264 -10.09 -8.06 -1.62
N SER A 265 -10.02 -6.74 -1.39
CA SER A 265 -8.79 -6.09 -0.93
C SER A 265 -8.34 -6.61 0.43
N PHE A 266 -9.29 -6.94 1.33
CA PHE A 266 -8.97 -7.55 2.63
C PHE A 266 -8.44 -8.98 2.50
N GLU A 267 -8.96 -9.75 1.55
CA GLU A 267 -8.45 -11.09 1.25
C GLU A 267 -7.03 -11.02 0.67
N MET A 268 -6.79 -10.12 -0.30
CA MET A 268 -5.45 -9.91 -0.87
C MET A 268 -4.45 -9.44 0.18
N GLY A 269 -4.88 -8.61 1.13
CA GLY A 269 -4.08 -8.15 2.27
C GLY A 269 -3.94 -9.15 3.41
N ASN A 270 -4.61 -10.31 3.37
CA ASN A 270 -4.72 -11.28 4.46
C ASN A 270 -5.17 -10.65 5.80
N VAL A 271 -6.04 -9.65 5.72
CA VAL A 271 -6.59 -8.91 6.87
C VAL A 271 -8.07 -9.21 7.12
N SER A 272 -8.67 -10.11 6.35
CA SER A 272 -10.06 -10.58 6.56
C SER A 272 -10.30 -11.15 7.96
N ARG A 273 -9.25 -11.61 8.63
CA ARG A 273 -9.27 -12.06 10.04
C ARG A 273 -9.37 -10.92 11.06
N LEU A 274 -8.96 -9.71 10.67
CA LEU A 274 -8.92 -8.54 11.54
C LEU A 274 -10.22 -7.74 11.44
N ILE A 275 -10.72 -7.58 10.22
CA ILE A 275 -11.86 -6.74 9.90
C ILE A 275 -12.69 -7.37 8.79
N SER A 276 -14.00 -7.24 8.92
CA SER A 276 -14.97 -7.58 7.89
C SER A 276 -15.81 -6.35 7.55
N VAL A 277 -16.29 -6.29 6.32
CA VAL A 277 -17.24 -5.28 5.87
C VAL A 277 -18.51 -5.98 5.39
N ARG A 278 -19.67 -5.42 5.71
CA ARG A 278 -20.95 -5.89 5.19
C ARG A 278 -21.89 -4.73 4.92
N VAL A 279 -22.82 -4.92 4.00
CA VAL A 279 -23.94 -4.00 3.79
C VAL A 279 -25.12 -4.49 4.64
N ASP A 280 -25.58 -3.65 5.55
CA ASP A 280 -26.77 -3.90 6.34
C ASP A 280 -27.96 -3.21 5.67
N LYS A 281 -28.96 -3.99 5.25
CA LYS A 281 -30.11 -3.53 4.47
C LYS A 281 -31.37 -3.55 5.32
N ASP A 282 -31.91 -2.38 5.60
CA ASP A 282 -33.20 -2.23 6.25
C ASP A 282 -34.31 -2.12 5.20
N MET A 283 -34.94 -3.26 4.93
CA MET A 283 -36.05 -3.36 3.97
C MET A 283 -37.32 -2.62 4.44
N ALA A 284 -37.46 -2.31 5.73
CA ALA A 284 -38.64 -1.62 6.25
C ALA A 284 -38.56 -0.11 6.00
N ASN A 285 -37.36 0.46 6.11
CA ASN A 285 -37.12 1.89 5.90
C ASN A 285 -36.57 2.22 4.50
N GLY A 286 -36.22 1.20 3.70
CA GLY A 286 -35.64 1.38 2.37
C GLY A 286 -34.22 1.94 2.39
N THR A 287 -33.49 1.72 3.49
CA THR A 287 -32.15 2.25 3.71
C THR A 287 -31.10 1.14 3.82
N GLN A 288 -29.87 1.48 3.48
CA GLN A 288 -28.70 0.63 3.57
C GLN A 288 -27.53 1.37 4.23
N ARG A 289 -26.67 0.65 4.92
CA ARG A 289 -25.44 1.19 5.51
C ARG A 289 -24.29 0.21 5.39
N LEU A 290 -23.08 0.74 5.29
CA LEU A 290 -21.85 -0.03 5.34
C LEU A 290 -21.45 -0.23 6.80
N VAL A 291 -21.18 -1.47 7.19
CA VAL A 291 -20.80 -1.84 8.56
C VAL A 291 -19.47 -2.56 8.53
N PHE A 292 -18.45 -1.91 9.09
CA PHE A 292 -17.17 -2.54 9.38
C PHE A 292 -17.20 -3.14 10.78
N THR A 293 -16.75 -4.38 10.92
CA THR A 293 -16.68 -5.07 12.21
C THR A 293 -15.26 -5.55 12.46
N SER A 294 -14.65 -5.08 13.55
CA SER A 294 -13.34 -5.51 14.04
C SER A 294 -13.51 -6.80 14.84
N HIS A 295 -12.67 -7.78 14.54
CA HIS A 295 -12.62 -9.07 15.23
C HIS A 295 -11.59 -9.11 16.36
N THR A 296 -10.74 -8.07 16.48
CA THR A 296 -9.68 -7.98 17.49
C THR A 296 -10.07 -7.17 18.72
N GLY A 297 -11.21 -6.48 18.70
CA GLY A 297 -11.61 -5.53 19.75
C GLY A 297 -10.81 -4.23 19.76
N GLU A 298 -9.93 -4.04 18.79
CA GLU A 298 -9.23 -2.78 18.56
C GLU A 298 -10.13 -1.77 17.82
N PRO A 299 -9.95 -0.46 18.03
CA PRO A 299 -10.73 0.55 17.33
C PRO A 299 -10.42 0.54 15.83
N ILE A 300 -11.44 0.84 15.03
CA ILE A 300 -11.35 0.99 13.58
C ILE A 300 -11.19 2.47 13.27
N GLN A 301 -10.27 2.81 12.37
CA GLN A 301 -10.17 4.14 11.80
C GLN A 301 -10.21 4.07 10.28
N VAL A 302 -10.88 5.03 9.65
CA VAL A 302 -11.00 5.10 8.19
C VAL A 302 -10.65 6.51 7.73
N THR A 303 -9.82 6.59 6.68
CA THR A 303 -9.42 7.82 6.00
C THR A 303 -9.53 7.62 4.50
N GLY A 304 -10.29 8.47 3.82
CA GLY A 304 -10.35 8.51 2.36
C GLY A 304 -9.41 9.56 1.78
N TRP A 305 -8.92 9.31 0.58
CA TRP A 305 -8.29 10.31 -0.26
C TRP A 305 -8.74 10.11 -1.70
N PRO A 306 -9.18 11.16 -2.37
CA PRO A 306 -9.30 11.09 -3.81
C PRO A 306 -7.94 11.08 -4.48
N GLU A 307 -7.81 10.30 -5.55
CA GLU A 307 -6.66 10.45 -6.44
C GLU A 307 -6.76 11.79 -7.18
N THR A 308 -5.65 12.53 -7.18
CA THR A 308 -5.52 13.75 -7.98
C THR A 308 -5.61 13.41 -9.46
N ASP A 309 -6.42 14.16 -10.21
CA ASP A 309 -6.50 14.06 -11.67
C ASP A 309 -5.10 14.02 -12.28
N ARG A 310 -4.85 13.04 -13.16
CA ARG A 310 -3.68 13.13 -14.02
C ARG A 310 -3.95 14.27 -15.01
N LYS A 311 -3.03 15.25 -15.12
CA LYS A 311 -3.04 16.20 -16.24
C LYS A 311 -2.98 15.41 -17.54
N GLN A 312 -4.11 15.23 -18.23
CA GLN A 312 -4.10 14.77 -19.60
C GLN A 312 -3.87 15.99 -20.49
N GLN A 313 -2.61 16.25 -20.84
CA GLN A 313 -2.21 17.31 -21.76
C GLN A 313 -2.45 16.85 -23.20
N ILE A 314 -3.69 16.97 -23.67
CA ILE A 314 -4.00 16.78 -25.08
C ILE A 314 -3.61 18.04 -25.84
N GLN A 315 -2.96 17.88 -26.98
CA GLN A 315 -2.49 18.96 -27.84
C GLN A 315 -3.53 19.29 -28.92
N SER A 316 -3.83 20.56 -29.16
CA SER A 316 -4.80 20.99 -30.18
C SER A 316 -4.43 22.30 -30.88
N ILE A 317 -4.93 22.49 -32.10
CA ILE A 317 -4.88 23.75 -32.86
C ILE A 317 -6.33 24.13 -33.20
N ALA A 318 -6.76 25.31 -32.74
CA ALA A 318 -8.06 25.86 -33.07
C ALA A 318 -7.94 26.82 -34.25
N GLY A 319 -8.83 26.67 -35.23
CA GLY A 319 -8.95 27.55 -36.39
C GLY A 319 -9.69 28.85 -36.09
N GLU A 320 -9.72 29.72 -37.10
CA GLU A 320 -10.43 30.99 -37.06
C GLU A 320 -11.95 30.80 -37.06
N GLN A 321 -12.67 31.82 -36.59
CA GLN A 321 -14.12 31.81 -36.55
C GLN A 321 -14.69 32.09 -37.95
N LEU A 322 -15.24 31.05 -38.59
CA LEU A 322 -15.74 31.06 -39.95
C LEU A 322 -17.27 30.91 -40.01
N ASN A 323 -17.85 31.35 -41.12
CA ASN A 323 -19.27 31.13 -41.39
C ASN A 323 -19.52 29.62 -41.59
N PRO A 324 -20.57 29.02 -41.01
CA PRO A 324 -20.89 27.60 -41.19
C PRO A 324 -21.15 27.16 -42.64
N ALA A 325 -21.44 28.09 -43.56
CA ALA A 325 -21.55 27.85 -44.99
C ALA A 325 -20.23 28.08 -45.75
N TRP A 326 -19.08 28.11 -45.05
CA TRP A 326 -17.78 28.31 -45.67
C TRP A 326 -17.44 27.17 -46.64
N THR A 327 -16.87 27.56 -47.77
CA THR A 327 -16.31 26.67 -48.79
C THR A 327 -14.96 27.20 -49.21
N ALA A 328 -13.99 26.31 -49.44
CA ALA A 328 -12.66 26.70 -49.89
C ALA A 328 -12.72 27.54 -51.19
N THR A 329 -12.13 28.73 -51.16
CA THR A 329 -12.14 29.70 -52.28
C THR A 329 -11.10 29.38 -53.36
N SER A 330 -10.04 28.65 -52.99
CA SER A 330 -8.93 28.26 -53.85
C SER A 330 -8.32 26.95 -53.37
N ASP A 331 -7.58 26.26 -54.25
CA ASP A 331 -6.84 25.06 -53.87
C ASP A 331 -5.71 25.41 -52.89
N GLY A 332 -5.44 24.52 -51.94
CA GLY A 332 -4.40 24.69 -50.93
C GLY A 332 -3.93 23.34 -50.39
N THR A 333 -2.78 23.35 -49.70
CA THR A 333 -2.28 22.15 -49.04
C THR A 333 -2.06 22.40 -47.54
N MET A 334 -2.40 21.38 -46.76
CA MET A 334 -2.20 21.33 -45.32
C MET A 334 -1.26 20.17 -45.00
N ARG A 335 -0.04 20.48 -44.60
CA ARG A 335 0.94 19.48 -44.18
C ARG A 335 0.95 19.39 -42.67
N ILE A 336 0.55 18.25 -42.14
CA ILE A 336 0.54 17.96 -40.70
C ILE A 336 1.72 17.04 -40.40
N TYR A 337 2.65 17.51 -39.57
CA TYR A 337 3.85 16.75 -39.24
C TYR A 337 4.21 16.80 -37.75
N VAL A 338 4.83 15.72 -37.31
CA VAL A 338 5.38 15.54 -35.97
C VAL A 338 6.90 15.43 -36.12
N PRO A 339 7.70 16.24 -35.41
CA PRO A 339 9.15 16.18 -35.48
C PRO A 339 9.67 14.75 -35.19
N GLY A 340 10.19 14.07 -36.23
CA GLY A 340 10.76 12.72 -36.13
C GLY A 340 9.79 11.55 -36.30
N GLY A 341 8.57 11.78 -36.79
CA GLY A 341 7.56 10.71 -36.95
C GLY A 341 6.66 10.89 -38.18
N LEU A 342 5.41 11.27 -37.93
CA LEU A 342 4.34 11.37 -38.92
C LEU A 342 4.48 12.64 -39.78
N ASP A 343 4.28 12.55 -41.09
CA ASP A 343 4.30 13.67 -42.04
C ASP A 343 3.30 13.37 -43.16
N VAL A 344 2.14 14.02 -43.12
CA VAL A 344 1.02 13.77 -44.04
C VAL A 344 0.55 15.10 -44.63
N THR A 345 0.43 15.14 -45.96
CA THR A 345 -0.11 16.30 -46.69
C THR A 345 -1.53 16.00 -47.16
N ILE A 346 -2.43 16.94 -46.91
CA ILE A 346 -3.83 16.90 -47.30
C ILE A 346 -4.11 18.02 -48.30
N ASP A 347 -4.82 17.68 -49.37
CA ASP A 347 -5.25 18.65 -50.38
C ASP A 347 -6.64 19.22 -50.03
N VAL A 348 -6.70 20.54 -49.87
CA VAL A 348 -7.94 21.32 -49.76
C VAL A 348 -8.27 21.82 -51.17
N ILE A 349 -9.38 21.35 -51.73
CA ILE A 349 -9.80 21.65 -53.10
C ILE A 349 -10.85 22.75 -53.07
N ALA A 350 -10.83 23.66 -54.05
CA ALA A 350 -11.85 24.69 -54.17
C ALA A 350 -13.27 24.09 -54.19
N GLY A 351 -14.12 24.55 -53.26
CA GLY A 351 -15.47 24.02 -53.04
C GLY A 351 -15.62 23.01 -51.89
N ASP A 352 -14.53 22.54 -51.27
CA ASP A 352 -14.60 21.70 -50.06
C ASP A 352 -15.29 22.47 -48.92
N THR A 353 -16.20 21.81 -48.21
CA THR A 353 -16.80 22.34 -46.98
C THR A 353 -15.90 22.11 -45.77
N LEU A 354 -16.19 22.79 -44.65
CA LEU A 354 -15.50 22.52 -43.37
C LEU A 354 -15.57 21.05 -42.95
N GLN A 355 -16.66 20.35 -43.29
CA GLN A 355 -16.84 18.93 -42.97
C GLN A 355 -15.96 18.06 -43.86
N ASP A 356 -15.86 18.38 -45.15
CA ASP A 356 -15.00 17.63 -46.08
C ASP A 356 -13.52 17.74 -45.66
N VAL A 357 -13.09 18.92 -45.20
CA VAL A 357 -11.73 19.11 -44.69
C VAL A 357 -11.52 18.36 -43.36
N ALA A 358 -12.49 18.38 -42.45
CA ALA A 358 -12.42 17.64 -41.18
C ALA A 358 -12.33 16.11 -41.40
N ASP A 359 -13.13 15.59 -42.32
CA ASP A 359 -13.15 14.17 -42.68
C ASP A 359 -11.83 13.75 -43.34
N LYS A 360 -11.28 14.59 -44.24
CA LYS A 360 -9.97 14.35 -44.87
C LYS A 360 -8.84 14.28 -43.84
N ILE A 361 -8.85 15.10 -42.80
CA ILE A 361 -7.83 15.03 -41.72
C ILE A 361 -8.00 13.75 -40.92
N THR A 362 -9.21 13.48 -40.44
CA THR A 362 -9.50 12.35 -39.56
C THR A 362 -9.28 10.99 -40.23
N GLN A 363 -9.54 10.88 -41.54
CA GLN A 363 -9.36 9.63 -42.28
C GLN A 363 -7.92 9.38 -42.71
N ASN A 364 -7.14 10.43 -42.99
CA ASN A 364 -5.79 10.29 -43.56
C ASN A 364 -4.66 10.43 -42.54
N VAL A 365 -4.92 11.01 -41.36
CA VAL A 365 -3.88 11.28 -40.35
C VAL A 365 -4.07 10.41 -39.12
N GLN A 366 -3.32 9.31 -39.06
CA GLN A 366 -3.39 8.41 -37.92
C GLN A 366 -2.87 9.08 -36.65
N GLY A 367 -3.75 9.31 -35.68
CA GLY A 367 -3.37 9.92 -34.41
C GLY A 367 -3.87 11.35 -34.20
N ILE A 368 -4.48 11.94 -35.23
CA ILE A 368 -4.99 13.31 -35.23
C ILE A 368 -6.42 13.29 -35.75
N GLU A 369 -7.29 14.02 -35.07
CA GLU A 369 -8.70 14.12 -35.42
C GLU A 369 -9.05 15.60 -35.61
N ALA A 370 -9.89 15.89 -36.60
CA ALA A 370 -10.40 17.23 -36.84
C ALA A 370 -11.92 17.25 -36.69
N ARG A 371 -12.42 18.26 -35.99
CA ARG A 371 -13.84 18.45 -35.72
C ARG A 371 -14.24 19.90 -35.93
N ILE A 372 -15.49 20.12 -36.30
CA ILE A 372 -16.08 21.47 -36.36
C ILE A 372 -16.59 21.82 -34.97
N SER A 373 -16.22 22.99 -34.45
CA SER A 373 -16.74 23.49 -33.18
C SER A 373 -18.23 23.80 -33.29
N PRO A 374 -18.99 23.67 -32.18
CA PRO A 374 -20.38 24.11 -32.15
C PRO A 374 -20.49 25.61 -32.48
N ARG A 375 -21.65 26.02 -33.00
CA ARG A 375 -21.90 27.43 -33.34
C ARG A 375 -21.74 28.31 -32.11
N ASP A 376 -20.91 29.35 -32.23
CA ASP A 376 -20.71 30.36 -31.21
C ASP A 376 -22.05 31.05 -30.88
N VAL A 377 -22.34 31.19 -29.59
CA VAL A 377 -23.66 31.64 -29.08
C VAL A 377 -23.94 33.10 -29.45
N VAL A 378 -22.89 33.90 -29.71
CA VAL A 378 -22.99 35.34 -29.99
C VAL A 378 -22.90 35.61 -31.49
N THR A 379 -22.00 34.93 -32.19
CA THR A 379 -21.69 35.20 -33.60
C THR A 379 -22.29 34.18 -34.57
N GLY A 380 -22.68 32.99 -34.10
CA GLY A 380 -23.20 31.90 -34.93
C GLY A 380 -22.16 31.22 -35.82
N ASN A 381 -20.89 31.62 -35.70
CA ASN A 381 -19.74 31.10 -36.45
C ASN A 381 -19.24 29.78 -35.86
N VAL A 382 -18.45 29.05 -36.65
CA VAL A 382 -17.81 27.78 -36.28
C VAL A 382 -16.33 27.85 -36.61
N SER A 383 -15.53 27.02 -35.95
CA SER A 383 -14.09 26.90 -36.20
C SER A 383 -13.73 25.43 -36.40
N LEU A 384 -12.69 25.18 -37.20
CA LEU A 384 -12.14 23.83 -37.34
C LEU A 384 -11.12 23.62 -36.21
N VAL A 385 -11.30 22.59 -35.38
CA VAL A 385 -10.40 22.25 -34.28
C VAL A 385 -9.73 20.92 -34.61
N VAL A 386 -8.40 20.92 -34.61
CA VAL A 386 -7.58 19.73 -34.84
C VAL A 386 -6.93 19.33 -33.52
N SER A 387 -7.12 18.09 -33.08
CA SER A 387 -6.64 17.58 -31.80
C SER A 387 -5.93 16.25 -31.94
N ALA A 388 -4.88 16.02 -31.16
CA ALA A 388 -4.23 14.72 -31.11
C ALA A 388 -5.05 13.72 -30.28
N ASN A 389 -5.08 12.45 -30.70
CA ASN A 389 -5.74 11.38 -29.96
C ASN A 389 -4.81 10.65 -28.98
N LYS A 390 -3.62 11.20 -28.70
CA LYS A 390 -2.65 10.67 -27.74
C LYS A 390 -2.13 11.81 -26.85
N PRO A 391 -1.96 11.57 -25.53
CA PRO A 391 -1.30 12.53 -24.65
C PRO A 391 0.13 12.77 -25.14
N ASP A 392 0.66 13.99 -24.92
CA ASP A 392 2.04 14.38 -25.26
C ASP A 392 2.39 14.33 -26.77
N PHE A 393 1.39 14.27 -27.64
CA PHE A 393 1.59 14.21 -29.10
C PHE A 393 1.56 15.62 -29.70
N GLN A 394 2.71 16.29 -29.71
CA GLN A 394 2.87 17.61 -30.31
C GLN A 394 2.95 17.51 -31.84
N PHE A 395 2.12 18.27 -32.54
CA PHE A 395 2.10 18.31 -34.00
C PHE A 395 2.13 19.75 -34.51
N ASN A 396 2.70 19.91 -35.70
CA ASN A 396 2.77 21.18 -36.42
C ASN A 396 1.95 21.06 -37.71
N MET A 397 1.45 22.20 -38.16
CA MET A 397 0.70 22.32 -39.40
C MET A 397 1.29 23.43 -40.24
N ASP A 398 1.76 23.09 -41.45
CA ASP A 398 2.12 24.08 -42.48
C ASP A 398 0.94 24.23 -43.44
N LEU A 399 0.51 25.48 -43.63
CA LEU A 399 -0.65 25.84 -44.44
C LEU A 399 -0.25 26.66 -45.66
N THR A 400 -0.87 26.35 -46.80
CA THR A 400 -0.68 27.04 -48.09
C THR A 400 -2.02 27.21 -48.81
N GLY A 401 -2.16 28.27 -49.62
CA GLY A 401 -3.35 28.53 -50.42
C GLY A 401 -4.65 28.62 -49.60
N GLY A 402 -5.74 28.02 -50.09
CA GLY A 402 -7.06 28.07 -49.45
C GLY A 402 -7.15 27.44 -48.04
N ALA A 403 -6.14 26.68 -47.61
CA ALA A 403 -6.07 26.11 -46.27
C ALA A 403 -5.69 27.15 -45.20
N ILE A 404 -5.09 28.29 -45.58
CA ILE A 404 -4.70 29.35 -44.65
C ILE A 404 -5.92 30.00 -44.01
N GLU A 405 -6.98 30.23 -44.79
CA GLU A 405 -8.24 30.86 -44.33
C GLU A 405 -8.88 30.13 -43.14
N LEU A 406 -8.57 28.84 -42.95
CA LEU A 406 -9.09 28.02 -41.86
C LEU A 406 -8.47 28.33 -40.50
N PHE A 407 -7.23 28.80 -40.46
CA PHE A 407 -6.48 28.93 -39.20
C PHE A 407 -5.69 30.24 -39.05
N SER A 408 -5.62 31.10 -40.06
CA SER A 408 -4.94 32.38 -39.96
C SER A 408 -5.38 33.37 -41.04
N THR A 409 -5.32 34.67 -40.73
CA THR A 409 -5.47 35.75 -41.72
C THR A 409 -4.13 36.28 -42.27
N SER A 410 -3.03 35.58 -42.01
CA SER A 410 -1.66 36.01 -42.38
C SER A 410 -1.23 35.52 -43.77
N ALA A 411 -0.19 36.14 -44.34
CA ALA A 411 0.33 35.77 -45.66
C ALA A 411 1.04 34.41 -45.69
N ASP A 412 0.96 33.73 -46.85
CA ASP A 412 1.51 32.39 -47.14
C ASP A 412 3.06 32.35 -47.11
N PRO A 413 3.72 31.37 -46.44
CA PRO A 413 3.17 30.23 -45.68
C PRO A 413 3.01 30.48 -44.17
N VAL A 414 2.05 29.80 -43.55
CA VAL A 414 1.79 29.85 -42.09
C VAL A 414 2.09 28.51 -41.45
N THR A 415 2.93 28.51 -40.41
CA THR A 415 3.19 27.34 -39.56
C THR A 415 2.53 27.54 -38.20
N LEU A 416 1.69 26.59 -37.80
CA LEU A 416 1.03 26.54 -36.49
C LEU A 416 1.56 25.36 -35.68
N ALA A 417 1.73 25.56 -34.39
CA ALA A 417 2.10 24.51 -33.45
C ALA A 417 0.91 24.21 -32.53
N SER A 418 0.70 22.95 -32.19
CA SER A 418 -0.32 22.54 -31.23
C SER A 418 -0.06 23.11 -29.84
N GLU A 419 -1.13 23.54 -29.16
CA GLU A 419 -1.10 24.04 -27.78
C GLU A 419 -1.77 23.04 -26.82
N GLU A 420 -1.33 23.07 -25.56
CA GLU A 420 -1.90 22.24 -24.50
C GLU A 420 -3.34 22.68 -24.16
N SER A 421 -4.28 21.76 -24.30
CA SER A 421 -5.63 21.92 -23.75
C SER A 421 -5.60 21.68 -22.24
N LEU A 422 -5.70 22.74 -21.46
CA LEU A 422 -5.74 22.68 -20.00
C LEU A 422 -7.18 22.76 -19.51
N ARG A 423 -7.78 21.63 -19.08
CA ARG A 423 -8.95 21.68 -18.19
C ARG A 423 -8.42 21.91 -16.76
N PRO A 424 -9.01 22.84 -15.99
CA PRO A 424 -8.65 23.00 -14.58
C PRO A 424 -8.95 21.68 -13.86
N MET A 425 -7.96 21.16 -13.13
CA MET A 425 -8.17 20.04 -12.21
C MET A 425 -9.31 20.43 -11.26
N ASP A 426 -10.36 19.63 -11.20
CA ASP A 426 -11.37 19.83 -10.18
C ASP A 426 -10.81 19.26 -8.88
N HIS A 427 -10.73 20.06 -7.81
CA HIS A 427 -10.28 19.60 -6.49
C HIS A 427 -11.47 19.51 -5.51
N SER A 428 -12.70 19.76 -5.96
CA SER A 428 -13.84 20.08 -5.10
C SER A 428 -14.72 18.91 -4.67
N HIS A 429 -14.43 17.69 -5.11
CA HIS A 429 -15.23 16.52 -4.68
C HIS A 429 -15.04 16.17 -3.20
N ILE A 430 -16.15 15.76 -2.59
CA ILE A 430 -16.21 15.13 -1.26
C ILE A 430 -15.84 13.65 -1.47
N ASP A 431 -14.95 13.13 -0.63
CA ASP A 431 -14.57 11.71 -0.71
C ASP A 431 -15.61 10.78 -0.06
N LEU A 432 -15.53 9.50 -0.39
CA LEU A 432 -16.47 8.47 0.07
C LEU A 432 -16.50 8.35 1.59
N ALA A 433 -15.34 8.40 2.25
CA ALA A 433 -15.25 8.29 3.70
C ALA A 433 -15.97 9.45 4.42
N SER A 434 -15.83 10.68 3.91
CA SER A 434 -16.51 11.86 4.42
C SER A 434 -18.00 11.85 4.08
N LEU A 435 -18.37 11.46 2.86
CA LEU A 435 -19.77 11.34 2.42
C LEU A 435 -20.54 10.34 3.31
N PHE A 436 -19.90 9.23 3.65
CA PHE A 436 -20.50 8.19 4.48
C PHE A 436 -20.43 8.51 5.97
N GLY A 437 -19.85 9.64 6.37
CA GLY A 437 -19.68 10.04 7.77
C GLY A 437 -18.79 9.09 8.57
N MET A 438 -17.91 8.34 7.89
CA MET A 438 -17.03 7.34 8.50
C MET A 438 -15.60 7.84 8.72
N GLU A 439 -15.29 9.07 8.31
CA GLU A 439 -13.98 9.67 8.50
C GLU A 439 -13.70 9.91 9.98
N THR A 440 -12.78 9.14 10.54
CA THR A 440 -12.44 9.18 11.99
C THR A 440 -11.14 9.93 12.29
N THR A 441 -10.38 10.30 11.26
CA THR A 441 -9.03 10.86 11.37
C THR A 441 -8.90 12.11 10.53
N LEU A 442 -8.12 13.09 11.01
CA LEU A 442 -7.81 14.28 10.23
C LEU A 442 -6.92 13.93 9.03
N LYS A 443 -7.35 14.31 7.82
CA LYS A 443 -6.49 14.32 6.64
C LYS A 443 -5.31 15.25 6.86
N SER A 444 -4.10 14.75 6.61
CA SER A 444 -2.94 15.63 6.44
C SER A 444 -3.18 16.53 5.22
N ARG A 445 -2.88 17.82 5.29
CA ARG A 445 -2.83 18.60 4.04
C ARG A 445 -1.56 18.15 3.30
N GLN A 446 -1.71 17.57 2.11
CA GLN A 446 -0.60 17.40 1.18
C GLN A 446 -0.20 18.74 0.57
#